data_AF-A0A2D5TSX9-F1
#
_entry.id   AF-A0A2D5TSX9-F1
#
_cell.length_a   1.000
_cell.length_b   1.000
_cell.length_c   1.000
_cell.angle_alpha   90.00
_cell.angle_beta   90.00
_cell.angle_gamma   90.00
#
_symmetry.space_group_name_H-M   'P 1'
#
loop_
_entity.id
_entity.type
_entity.pdbx_description
1 polymer ?
#
loop_
_entity_poly.entity_id
_entity_poly.type
_entity_poly.pdbx_seq_one_letter_code
_entity_poly.pdbx_strand_id
1 'polypeptide(L)'
;MDQGHIEEQIIKQAVRSGLPIPDRIQNAPSILPGLELYYIGFLDLTSTRSLGGFGVGPIPWLAIQKYCEVLELDDDQTAAMHHHVAEMDKAYIKHLQKKNK
;
A
#
# COMPACT_ATOMS: atom_id res chain seq x y z
N MET A 1 -6.72 2.18 -12.28
CA MET A 1 -5.92 0.97 -12.51
C MET A 1 -5.50 0.93 -13.99
N ASP A 2 -4.76 1.95 -14.45
CA ASP A 2 -4.43 2.12 -15.88
C ASP A 2 -2.94 1.86 -16.21
N GLN A 3 -2.11 1.56 -15.20
CA GLN A 3 -0.68 1.32 -15.41
C GLN A 3 -0.39 -0.04 -16.06
N GLY A 4 -1.16 -1.09 -15.76
CA GLY A 4 -0.88 -2.44 -16.23
C GLY A 4 -0.89 -2.59 -17.76
N HIS A 5 -1.85 -1.97 -18.46
CA HIS A 5 -1.92 -2.05 -19.93
C HIS A 5 -0.77 -1.33 -20.63
N ILE A 6 -0.30 -0.22 -20.07
CA ILE A 6 0.82 0.53 -20.64
C ILE A 6 2.14 -0.21 -20.39
N GLU A 7 2.34 -0.75 -19.20
CA GLU A 7 3.52 -1.56 -18.85
C GLU A 7 3.61 -2.81 -19.71
N GLU A 8 2.50 -3.47 -20.00
CA GLU A 8 2.45 -4.65 -20.87
C GLU A 8 2.85 -4.31 -22.32
N GLN A 9 2.42 -3.16 -22.84
CA GLN A 9 2.83 -2.66 -24.16
C GLN A 9 4.33 -2.33 -24.20
N ILE A 10 4.85 -1.71 -23.12
CA ILE A 10 6.26 -1.38 -22.98
C ILE A 10 7.12 -2.66 -22.94
N ILE A 11 6.71 -3.68 -22.19
CA ILE A 11 7.40 -4.98 -22.14
C ILE A 11 7.41 -5.64 -23.52
N LYS A 12 6.25 -5.71 -24.19
CA LYS A 12 6.11 -6.30 -25.54
C LYS A 12 7.02 -5.60 -26.55
N GLN A 13 7.10 -4.27 -26.50
CA GLN A 13 7.96 -3.49 -27.38
C GLN A 13 9.45 -3.70 -27.09
N ALA A 14 9.85 -3.76 -25.81
CA ALA A 14 11.23 -4.00 -25.40
C ALA A 14 11.73 -5.38 -25.87
N VAL A 15 10.93 -6.44 -25.63
CA VAL A 15 11.23 -7.80 -26.09
C VAL A 15 11.34 -7.86 -27.63
N ARG A 16 10.42 -7.22 -28.36
CA ARG A 16 10.44 -7.20 -29.82
C ARG A 16 11.65 -6.47 -30.39
N SER A 17 12.15 -5.45 -29.68
CA SER A 17 13.26 -4.61 -30.12
C SER A 17 14.63 -5.09 -29.61
N GLY A 18 14.67 -6.19 -28.84
CA GLY A 18 15.90 -6.66 -28.19
C GLY A 18 16.46 -5.69 -27.15
N LEU A 19 15.61 -4.80 -26.62
CA LEU A 19 15.99 -3.80 -25.63
C LEU A 19 15.71 -4.34 -24.21
N PRO A 20 16.51 -3.94 -23.21
CA PRO A 20 16.23 -4.29 -21.82
C PRO A 20 14.88 -3.71 -21.38
N ILE A 21 14.18 -4.45 -20.52
CA ILE A 21 12.95 -3.98 -19.89
C ILE A 21 13.32 -2.80 -18.98
N PRO A 22 12.57 -1.68 -18.98
CA PRO A 22 12.87 -0.55 -18.12
C PRO A 22 12.97 -0.93 -16.63
N ASP A 23 13.95 -0.36 -15.93
CA ASP A 23 14.24 -0.70 -14.53
C ASP A 23 13.03 -0.58 -13.59
N ARG A 24 12.13 0.36 -13.86
CA ARG A 24 10.90 0.55 -13.06
C ARG A 24 9.93 -0.64 -13.14
N ILE A 25 9.95 -1.38 -14.23
CA ILE A 25 9.11 -2.57 -14.45
C ILE A 25 9.86 -3.80 -13.95
N GLN A 26 11.14 -3.92 -14.32
CA GLN A 26 11.97 -5.07 -13.94
C GLN A 26 12.16 -5.18 -12.42
N ASN A 27 12.30 -4.05 -11.72
CA ASN A 27 12.51 -4.00 -10.27
C ASN A 27 11.26 -3.52 -9.53
N ALA A 28 10.07 -3.68 -10.12
CA ALA A 28 8.83 -3.37 -9.44
C ALA A 28 8.69 -4.27 -8.20
N PRO A 29 8.38 -3.71 -7.03
CA PRO A 29 8.20 -4.51 -5.82
C PRO A 29 6.96 -5.41 -5.98
N SER A 30 7.09 -6.66 -5.59
CA SER A 30 5.97 -7.59 -5.46
C SER A 30 5.55 -7.73 -4.00
N ILE A 31 4.25 -7.97 -3.79
CA ILE A 31 3.72 -8.31 -2.47
C ILE A 31 3.89 -9.83 -2.30
N LEU A 32 4.36 -10.25 -1.12
CA LEU A 32 4.49 -11.68 -0.80
C LEU A 32 3.10 -12.28 -0.56
N PRO A 33 2.88 -13.56 -0.94
CA PRO A 33 1.61 -14.22 -0.72
C PRO A 33 1.18 -14.17 0.75
N GLY A 34 -0.08 -13.79 0.98
CA GLY A 34 -0.68 -13.63 2.30
C GLY A 34 -0.56 -12.20 2.87
N LEU A 35 0.28 -11.33 2.31
CA LEU A 35 0.39 -9.94 2.75
C LEU A 35 -0.63 -9.00 2.08
N GLU A 36 -1.36 -9.50 1.07
CA GLU A 36 -2.39 -8.74 0.35
C GLU A 36 -3.49 -8.27 1.30
N LEU A 37 -3.85 -9.10 2.29
CA LEU A 37 -4.83 -8.76 3.31
C LEU A 37 -4.49 -7.44 4.01
N TYR A 38 -3.25 -7.31 4.46
CA TYR A 38 -2.79 -6.11 5.18
C TYR A 38 -2.67 -4.91 4.26
N TYR A 39 -2.17 -5.11 3.04
CA TYR A 39 -2.06 -4.05 2.04
C TYR A 39 -3.44 -3.50 1.65
N ILE A 40 -4.41 -4.37 1.39
CA ILE A 40 -5.80 -3.97 1.11
C ILE A 40 -6.41 -3.27 2.34
N GLY A 41 -6.21 -3.81 3.54
CA GLY A 41 -6.67 -3.16 4.77
C GLY A 41 -6.12 -1.73 4.93
N PHE A 42 -4.83 -1.52 4.63
CA PHE A 42 -4.25 -0.18 4.62
C PHE A 42 -4.90 0.77 3.60
N LEU A 43 -5.21 0.27 2.40
CA LEU A 43 -5.88 1.06 1.36
C LEU A 43 -7.30 1.46 1.79
N ASP A 44 -8.06 0.51 2.34
CA ASP A 44 -9.43 0.76 2.82
C ASP A 44 -9.46 1.77 3.97
N LEU A 45 -8.56 1.58 4.94
CA LEU A 45 -8.44 2.40 6.14
C LEU A 45 -7.88 3.79 5.87
N THR A 46 -7.26 4.04 4.70
CA THR A 46 -6.71 5.36 4.35
C THR A 46 -7.77 6.46 4.36
N SER A 47 -9.03 6.13 4.07
CA SER A 47 -10.14 7.08 4.14
C SER A 47 -10.47 7.59 5.55
N THR A 48 -10.06 6.85 6.59
CA THR A 48 -10.39 7.14 8.00
C THR A 48 -9.46 8.15 8.66
N ARG A 49 -8.41 8.56 7.95
CA ARG A 49 -7.39 9.48 8.46
C ARG A 49 -8.00 10.85 8.73
N SER A 50 -7.60 11.45 9.84
CA SER A 50 -7.89 12.86 10.07
C SER A 50 -7.03 13.73 9.16
N LEU A 51 -7.68 14.61 8.41
CA LEU A 51 -7.04 15.72 7.70
C LEU A 51 -7.01 16.92 8.67
N GLY A 52 -5.85 17.18 9.27
CA GLY A 52 -5.65 18.31 10.17
C GLY A 52 -4.99 19.50 9.46
N GLY A 53 -5.10 20.69 10.05
CA GLY A 53 -4.51 21.93 9.53
C GLY A 53 -2.97 21.92 9.37
N PHE A 54 -2.29 20.92 9.91
CA PHE A 54 -0.82 20.74 9.83
C PHE A 54 -0.39 19.47 9.06
N GLY A 55 -1.31 18.74 8.43
CA GLY A 55 -0.99 17.58 7.58
C GLY A 55 -1.88 16.36 7.81
N VAL A 56 -1.44 15.22 7.27
CA VAL A 56 -2.13 13.92 7.36
C VAL A 56 -1.74 13.24 8.68
N GLY A 57 -2.73 12.93 9.51
CA GLY A 57 -2.55 12.16 10.74
C GLY A 57 -2.49 10.64 10.50
N PRO A 58 -2.09 9.87 11.53
CA PRO A 58 -2.12 8.42 11.47
C PRO A 58 -3.54 7.86 11.33
N ILE A 59 -3.65 6.65 10.80
CA ILE A 59 -4.88 5.87 10.82
C ILE A 59 -5.25 5.61 12.30
N PRO A 60 -6.49 5.92 12.74
CA PRO A 60 -6.89 5.69 14.12
C PRO A 60 -6.85 4.20 14.49
N TRP A 61 -6.28 3.87 15.65
CA TRP A 61 -6.25 2.49 16.17
C TRP A 61 -7.64 1.83 16.19
N LEU A 62 -8.67 2.58 16.63
CA LEU A 62 -10.04 2.08 16.70
C LEU A 62 -10.62 1.76 15.31
N ALA A 63 -10.18 2.46 14.26
CA ALA A 63 -10.59 2.15 12.90
C ALA A 63 -10.01 0.81 12.43
N ILE A 64 -8.73 0.55 12.74
CA ILE A 64 -8.08 -0.75 12.47
C ILE A 64 -8.79 -1.85 13.25
N GLN A 65 -9.06 -1.63 14.53
CA GLN A 65 -9.74 -2.59 15.39
C GLN A 65 -11.13 -2.96 14.84
N LYS A 66 -11.94 -1.95 14.51
CA LYS A 66 -13.28 -2.17 13.95
C LYS A 66 -13.24 -2.88 12.60
N TYR A 67 -12.22 -2.62 11.79
CA TYR A 67 -12.02 -3.32 10.52
C TYR A 67 -11.72 -4.81 10.74
N CYS A 68 -10.86 -5.13 11.71
CA CYS A 68 -10.58 -6.53 12.09
C CYS A 68 -11.84 -7.24 12.61
N GLU A 69 -12.64 -6.56 13.44
CA GLU A 69 -13.91 -7.09 13.96
C GLU A 69 -14.91 -7.41 12.85
N VAL A 70 -15.05 -6.51 11.85
CA VAL A 70 -15.97 -6.71 10.72
C VAL A 70 -15.53 -7.87 9.82
N LEU A 71 -14.23 -8.12 9.72
CA LEU A 71 -13.68 -9.25 8.96
C LEU A 71 -13.60 -10.54 9.78
N GLU A 72 -14.03 -10.52 11.05
CA GLU A 72 -13.99 -11.65 11.97
C GLU A 72 -12.58 -12.26 12.09
N LEU A 73 -11.55 -11.41 12.08
CA LEU A 73 -10.16 -11.84 12.25
C LEU A 73 -9.93 -12.37 13.67
N ASP A 74 -9.10 -13.41 13.79
CA ASP A 74 -8.65 -13.89 15.09
C ASP A 74 -7.62 -12.93 15.75
N ASP A 75 -7.23 -13.24 16.98
CA ASP A 75 -6.31 -12.39 17.77
C ASP A 75 -4.94 -12.22 17.10
N ASP A 76 -4.41 -13.28 16.48
CA ASP A 76 -3.10 -13.27 15.82
C ASP A 76 -3.15 -12.43 14.53
N GLN A 77 -4.20 -12.62 13.74
CA GLN A 77 -4.47 -11.84 12.53
C GLN A 77 -4.73 -10.37 12.85
N THR A 78 -5.46 -10.09 13.93
CA THR A 78 -5.72 -8.73 14.40
C THR A 78 -4.43 -8.05 14.82
N ALA A 79 -3.58 -8.73 15.59
CA ALA A 79 -2.26 -8.22 15.96
C ALA A 79 -1.38 -7.94 14.72
N ALA A 80 -1.39 -8.85 13.74
CA ALA A 80 -0.67 -8.67 12.48
C ALA A 80 -1.21 -7.50 11.65
N MET A 81 -2.53 -7.31 11.59
CA MET A 81 -3.18 -6.18 10.90
C MET A 81 -2.74 -4.85 11.52
N HIS A 82 -2.81 -4.73 12.85
CA HIS A 82 -2.33 -3.54 13.56
C HIS A 82 -0.86 -3.26 13.27
N HIS A 83 0.00 -4.28 13.32
CA HIS A 83 1.42 -4.12 13.05
C HIS A 83 1.69 -3.63 11.62
N HIS A 84 1.19 -4.33 10.61
CA HIS A 84 1.49 -4.03 9.22
C HIS A 84 0.86 -2.71 8.75
N VAL A 85 -0.38 -2.42 9.13
CA VAL A 85 -1.04 -1.15 8.79
C VAL A 85 -0.31 0.02 9.42
N ALA A 86 0.10 -0.08 10.69
CA ALA A 86 0.83 1.00 11.36
C ALA A 86 2.21 1.27 10.73
N GLU A 87 2.95 0.24 10.33
CA GLU A 87 4.26 0.43 9.68
C GLU A 87 4.14 1.01 8.27
N MET A 88 3.17 0.53 7.48
CA MET A 88 2.86 1.13 6.17
C MET A 88 2.43 2.60 6.32
N ASP A 89 1.64 2.89 7.34
CA ASP A 89 1.18 4.23 7.64
C ASP A 89 2.33 5.20 7.97
N LYS A 90 3.24 4.79 8.86
CA LYS A 90 4.45 5.55 9.18
C LYS A 90 5.27 5.86 7.93
N ALA A 91 5.46 4.88 7.05
CA ALA A 91 6.18 5.06 5.80
C ALA A 91 5.47 6.05 4.86
N TYR A 92 4.15 5.94 4.74
CA TYR A 92 3.33 6.82 3.92
C TYR A 92 3.37 8.29 4.39
N ILE A 93 3.16 8.53 5.70
CA ILE A 93 3.22 9.88 6.28
C ILE A 93 4.62 10.48 6.07
N LYS A 94 5.68 9.71 6.31
CA LYS A 94 7.07 10.16 6.07
C LYS A 94 7.30 10.53 4.60
N HIS A 95 6.73 9.78 3.66
CA HIS A 95 6.81 10.10 2.23
C HIS A 95 6.09 11.42 1.91
N LEU A 96 4.86 11.60 2.41
CA LEU A 96 4.09 12.83 2.20
C LEU A 96 4.78 14.07 2.79
N GLN A 97 5.34 13.96 4.00
CA GLN A 97 6.08 15.05 4.65
C GLN A 97 7.30 15.48 3.83
N LYS A 98 8.01 14.54 3.19
CA LYS A 98 9.13 14.87 2.30
C LYS A 98 8.69 15.58 1.02
N LYS A 99 7.50 15.27 0.50
CA LYS A 99 6.98 15.87 -0.73
C LYS A 99 6.46 17.30 -0.52
N ASN A 100 5.97 17.60 0.68
CA ASN A 100 5.45 18.93 1.04
C ASN A 100 6.52 19.89 1.59
N LYS A 101 7.80 19.51 1.56
CA LYS A 101 8.94 20.29 2.05
C LYS A 101 9.80 20.71 0.87
#